data_AF-A0A947M0Q8-F1
#
_entry.id   AF-A0A947M0Q8-F1
#
_cell.length_a   1.000
_cell.length_b   1.000
_cell.length_c   1.000
_cell.angle_alpha   90.00
_cell.angle_beta   90.00
_cell.angle_gamma   90.00
#
_symmetry.space_group_name_H-M   'P 1'
#
loop_
_entity.id
_entity.type
_entity.pdbx_description
1 polymer ?
#
loop_
_entity_poly.entity_id
_entity_poly.type
_entity_poly.pdbx_seq_one_letter_code
_entity_poly.pdbx_strand_id
1 'polypeptide(L)'
;MILAALMGMMVAGAAQAQVNTNQNKPLEITADQTLEWHRNDQRYIARGNAVAAQGDVSIKAETLTADYRDSAKSSMDIHRLTAEGGVTIESQGNVATGQKAVYEVDSGMAVMTGDNLKLTSPDQVVTAQERFEYNVPTGKLSAKGGAVVTRMQDKLAADSVSATFADDPVTKERKLKELTADGNVVITTPTETVRGQNGVYDAATNIATLSGGVRIERGPNVLEGDKAEVNLTTNVSRIIGGSTTDGGRVRGVFYPGSTDGNVVAPAPVPEPVTIVPQEAPVPQTQEPIQLTPPPAPQAQDPIQLTPPPVRQRMTGP
;
A
#
# COMPACT_ATOMS: atom_id res chain seq x y z
N MET A 1 26.05 -1.94 -4.01
CA MET A 1 24.73 -2.57 -3.74
C MET A 1 23.70 -1.63 -3.12
N ILE A 2 23.99 -0.33 -3.02
CA ILE A 2 23.24 0.74 -2.34
C ILE A 2 21.90 1.01 -3.04
N LEU A 3 22.06 1.40 -4.30
CA LEU A 3 20.98 1.91 -5.12
C LEU A 3 20.18 0.72 -5.72
N ALA A 4 20.69 -0.51 -5.54
CA ALA A 4 20.07 -1.77 -5.95
C ALA A 4 19.04 -2.28 -4.93
N ALA A 5 19.32 -2.11 -3.64
CA ALA A 5 18.32 -2.33 -2.60
C ALA A 5 17.19 -1.29 -2.71
N LEU A 6 17.53 -0.03 -3.01
CA LEU A 6 16.64 1.15 -3.04
C LEU A 6 15.58 1.22 -4.13
N MET A 7 15.81 0.59 -5.29
CA MET A 7 14.83 0.57 -6.37
C MET A 7 14.29 -0.83 -6.66
N GLY A 8 14.89 -1.88 -6.07
CA GLY A 8 14.24 -3.17 -5.86
C GLY A 8 13.06 -3.13 -4.87
N MET A 9 12.89 -1.99 -4.18
CA MET A 9 11.77 -1.71 -3.29
C MET A 9 10.39 -1.75 -3.95
N MET A 10 10.30 -1.82 -5.28
CA MET A 10 9.00 -1.86 -5.96
C MET A 10 8.67 -3.22 -6.59
N VAL A 11 9.53 -4.23 -6.42
CA VAL A 11 9.53 -5.43 -7.30
C VAL A 11 9.55 -6.77 -6.57
N ALA A 12 9.30 -6.82 -5.25
CA ALA A 12 9.12 -8.11 -4.58
C ALA A 12 7.83 -8.15 -3.76
N GLY A 13 6.74 -7.85 -4.45
CA GLY A 13 5.36 -8.08 -4.08
C GLY A 13 4.54 -8.62 -5.25
N ALA A 14 5.17 -9.23 -6.27
CA ALA A 14 4.46 -10.04 -7.26
C ALA A 14 4.28 -11.47 -6.73
N ALA A 15 3.69 -11.59 -5.53
CA ALA A 15 3.05 -12.83 -5.12
C ALA A 15 1.58 -12.72 -5.53
N GLN A 16 1.28 -13.24 -6.72
CA GLN A 16 -0.06 -13.62 -7.17
C GLN A 16 -1.11 -12.49 -7.21
N ALA A 17 -0.85 -11.42 -7.96
CA ALA A 17 -1.93 -10.55 -8.43
C ALA A 17 -2.58 -11.16 -9.68
N GLN A 18 -3.44 -12.16 -9.44
CA GLN A 18 -4.33 -12.71 -10.45
C GLN A 18 -5.42 -11.66 -10.71
N VAL A 19 -5.19 -10.76 -11.68
CA VAL A 19 -6.23 -9.82 -12.14
C VAL A 19 -7.26 -10.62 -12.93
N ASN A 20 -8.22 -11.14 -12.19
CA ASN A 20 -9.41 -11.78 -12.72
C ASN A 20 -10.15 -10.81 -13.63
N THR A 21 -10.30 -11.21 -14.89
CA THR A 21 -11.24 -10.68 -15.89
C THR A 21 -12.71 -10.94 -15.52
N ASN A 22 -13.04 -11.09 -14.24
CA ASN A 22 -14.37 -11.43 -13.75
C ASN A 22 -15.29 -10.21 -13.64
N GLN A 23 -15.40 -9.42 -14.71
CA GLN A 23 -16.48 -8.43 -14.86
C GLN A 23 -17.87 -9.08 -15.08
N ASN A 24 -17.93 -10.42 -15.11
CA ASN A 24 -19.14 -11.18 -15.32
C ASN A 24 -19.87 -11.56 -14.01
N LYS A 25 -19.35 -11.13 -12.85
CA LYS A 25 -20.05 -11.29 -11.57
C LYS A 25 -21.05 -10.15 -11.36
N PRO A 26 -22.23 -10.41 -10.76
CA PRO A 26 -23.20 -9.37 -10.44
C PRO A 26 -22.56 -8.30 -9.55
N LEU A 27 -22.93 -7.04 -9.79
CA LEU A 27 -22.68 -5.94 -8.87
C LEU A 27 -23.74 -5.98 -7.78
N GLU A 28 -23.32 -6.14 -6.53
CA GLU A 28 -24.19 -6.05 -5.36
C GLU A 28 -23.97 -4.70 -4.66
N ILE A 29 -25.06 -4.05 -4.26
CA ILE A 29 -25.03 -2.79 -3.51
C ILE A 29 -25.92 -2.93 -2.28
N THR A 30 -25.37 -2.66 -1.10
CA THR A 30 -26.08 -2.65 0.19
C THR A 30 -25.85 -1.34 0.91
N ALA A 31 -26.79 -0.96 1.78
CA ALA A 31 -26.72 0.23 2.61
C ALA A 31 -27.69 0.11 3.80
N ASP A 32 -27.37 0.77 4.90
CA ASP A 32 -28.12 0.68 6.15
C ASP A 32 -29.37 1.57 6.16
N GLN A 33 -29.34 2.70 5.45
CA GLN A 33 -30.42 3.70 5.52
C GLN A 33 -31.31 3.67 4.28
N THR A 34 -30.76 3.95 3.10
CA THR A 34 -31.58 4.07 1.88
C THR A 34 -30.87 3.54 0.63
N LEU A 35 -31.70 3.01 -0.27
CA LEU A 35 -31.38 2.79 -1.69
C LEU A 35 -32.42 3.55 -2.51
N GLU A 36 -31.99 4.62 -3.16
CA GLU A 36 -32.85 5.56 -3.87
C GLU A 36 -32.56 5.51 -5.37
N TRP A 37 -33.63 5.47 -6.17
CA TRP A 37 -33.54 5.58 -7.62
C TRP A 37 -34.22 6.87 -8.09
N HIS A 38 -33.39 7.83 -8.48
CA HIS A 38 -33.80 9.12 -9.02
C HIS A 38 -33.84 9.02 -10.54
N ARG A 39 -34.93 8.50 -11.09
CA ARG A 39 -35.06 8.21 -12.53
C ARG A 39 -34.91 9.45 -13.41
N ASN A 40 -35.51 10.57 -13.02
CA ASN A 40 -35.46 11.82 -13.78
C ASN A 40 -34.05 12.42 -13.82
N ASP A 41 -33.25 12.17 -12.78
CA ASP A 41 -31.87 12.62 -12.65
C ASP A 41 -30.86 11.55 -13.11
N GLN A 42 -31.37 10.39 -13.58
CA GLN A 42 -30.61 9.22 -13.99
C GLN A 42 -29.54 8.78 -12.97
N ARG A 43 -29.96 8.65 -11.71
CA ARG A 43 -29.04 8.37 -10.59
C ARG A 43 -29.55 7.31 -9.63
N TYR A 44 -28.64 6.45 -9.17
CA TYR A 44 -28.81 5.58 -8.01
C TYR A 44 -27.99 6.10 -6.84
N ILE A 45 -28.56 6.11 -5.64
CA ILE A 45 -27.89 6.58 -4.41
C ILE A 45 -28.11 5.55 -3.30
N ALA A 46 -27.02 5.09 -2.69
CA ALA A 46 -27.01 4.22 -1.51
C ALA A 46 -26.44 5.02 -0.33
N ARG A 47 -27.12 5.03 0.82
CA ARG A 47 -26.75 5.86 1.99
C ARG A 47 -26.67 5.07 3.29
N GLY A 48 -25.67 5.43 4.09
CA GLY A 48 -25.36 4.85 5.39
C GLY A 48 -24.59 3.55 5.21
N ASN A 49 -23.29 3.56 5.56
CA ASN A 49 -22.37 2.43 5.42
C ASN A 49 -22.54 1.67 4.09
N ALA A 50 -22.68 2.40 2.99
CA ALA A 50 -22.94 1.85 1.68
C ALA A 50 -21.75 1.00 1.20
N VAL A 51 -22.06 -0.20 0.71
CA VAL A 51 -21.07 -1.14 0.17
C VAL A 51 -21.46 -1.54 -1.24
N ALA A 52 -20.53 -1.41 -2.18
CA ALA A 52 -20.63 -1.99 -3.51
C ALA A 52 -19.58 -3.11 -3.65
N ALA A 53 -19.99 -4.29 -4.09
CA ALA A 53 -19.11 -5.43 -4.26
C ALA A 53 -19.30 -6.08 -5.63
N GLN A 54 -18.19 -6.36 -6.32
CA GLN A 54 -18.18 -7.09 -7.58
C GLN A 54 -16.96 -7.99 -7.64
N GLY A 55 -17.18 -9.30 -7.48
CA GLY A 55 -16.09 -10.28 -7.42
C GLY A 55 -15.16 -10.03 -6.25
N ASP A 56 -13.88 -9.78 -6.54
CA ASP A 56 -12.83 -9.58 -5.52
C ASP A 56 -12.62 -8.10 -5.16
N VAL A 57 -13.44 -7.21 -5.73
CA VAL A 57 -13.40 -5.76 -5.49
C VAL A 57 -14.58 -5.36 -4.61
N SER A 58 -14.30 -4.59 -3.56
CA SER A 58 -15.34 -3.94 -2.75
C SER A 58 -15.02 -2.47 -2.50
N ILE A 59 -16.06 -1.64 -2.45
CA ILE A 59 -16.00 -0.21 -2.16
C ILE A 59 -16.96 0.04 -1.00
N LYS A 60 -16.47 0.68 0.06
CA LYS A 60 -17.24 1.09 1.24
C LYS A 60 -17.18 2.61 1.37
N ALA A 61 -18.30 3.24 1.69
CA ALA A 61 -18.38 4.68 1.93
C ALA A 61 -19.69 5.04 2.67
N GLU A 62 -19.81 6.25 3.20
CA GLU A 62 -21.09 6.75 3.74
C GLU A 62 -22.16 6.87 2.65
N THR A 63 -21.77 7.26 1.43
CA THR A 63 -22.67 7.37 0.29
C THR A 63 -22.01 6.85 -0.98
N LEU A 64 -22.72 5.99 -1.71
CA LEU A 64 -22.37 5.57 -3.06
C LEU A 64 -23.40 6.11 -4.05
N THR A 65 -22.94 6.72 -5.13
CA THR A 65 -23.77 7.28 -6.19
C THR A 65 -23.34 6.69 -7.53
N ALA A 66 -24.28 6.18 -8.31
CA ALA A 66 -24.07 5.77 -9.69
C ALA A 66 -24.92 6.64 -10.62
N ASP A 67 -24.25 7.42 -11.48
CA ASP A 67 -24.90 8.14 -12.57
C ASP A 67 -24.94 7.22 -13.80
N TYR A 68 -26.13 7.05 -14.36
CA TYR A 68 -26.38 6.22 -15.53
C TYR A 68 -26.99 7.03 -16.67
N ARG A 69 -27.04 6.42 -17.84
CA ARG A 69 -27.74 6.95 -19.00
C ARG A 69 -28.44 5.84 -19.76
N ASP A 70 -29.36 6.22 -20.61
CA ASP A 70 -29.91 5.30 -21.61
C ASP A 70 -28.91 5.19 -22.77
N SER A 71 -28.64 3.97 -23.18
CA SER A 71 -27.82 3.65 -24.35
C SER A 71 -28.60 2.75 -25.30
N ALA A 72 -28.12 2.61 -26.55
CA ALA A 72 -28.73 1.69 -27.52
C ALA A 72 -28.76 0.21 -27.05
N LYS A 73 -27.97 -0.15 -26.03
CA LYS A 73 -27.80 -1.53 -25.53
C LYS A 73 -28.40 -1.76 -24.14
N SER A 74 -28.58 -0.72 -23.34
CA SER A 74 -29.04 -0.81 -21.94
C SER A 74 -29.71 0.50 -21.52
N SER A 75 -30.84 0.42 -20.84
CA SER A 75 -31.49 1.56 -20.17
C SER A 75 -30.87 1.89 -18.80
N MET A 76 -29.74 1.26 -18.48
CA MET A 76 -28.97 1.47 -17.24
C MET A 76 -27.47 1.33 -17.57
N ASP A 77 -26.97 2.20 -18.45
CA ASP A 77 -25.54 2.31 -18.77
C ASP A 77 -24.87 3.24 -17.74
N ILE A 78 -24.18 2.68 -16.75
CA ILE A 78 -23.49 3.47 -15.72
C ILE A 78 -22.24 4.10 -16.34
N HIS A 79 -22.16 5.42 -16.30
CA HIS A 79 -21.01 6.16 -16.85
C HIS A 79 -20.13 6.77 -15.76
N ARG A 80 -20.64 6.96 -14.54
CA ARG A 80 -19.88 7.50 -13.41
C ARG A 80 -20.28 6.86 -12.09
N LEU A 81 -19.29 6.54 -11.27
CA LEU A 81 -19.46 6.11 -9.88
C LEU A 81 -18.79 7.12 -8.95
N THR A 82 -19.47 7.51 -7.87
CA THR A 82 -18.95 8.41 -6.83
C THR A 82 -19.15 7.78 -5.46
N ALA A 83 -18.08 7.68 -4.69
CA ALA A 83 -18.07 7.24 -3.30
C ALA A 83 -17.63 8.40 -2.40
N GLU A 84 -18.37 8.68 -1.33
CA GLU A 84 -18.13 9.83 -0.45
C GLU A 84 -18.32 9.47 1.02
N GLY A 85 -17.50 10.11 1.88
CA GLY A 85 -17.51 9.93 3.33
C GLY A 85 -16.77 8.67 3.75
N GLY A 86 -15.45 8.78 3.96
CA GLY A 86 -14.63 7.65 4.43
C GLY A 86 -14.60 6.47 3.46
N VAL A 87 -14.08 6.71 2.26
CA VAL A 87 -13.97 5.69 1.22
C VAL A 87 -12.89 4.68 1.57
N THR A 88 -13.24 3.40 1.50
CA THR A 88 -12.31 2.27 1.54
C THR A 88 -12.55 1.39 0.31
N ILE A 89 -11.52 1.16 -0.48
CA ILE A 89 -11.55 0.26 -1.64
C ILE A 89 -10.65 -0.93 -1.32
N GLU A 90 -11.19 -2.13 -1.40
CA GLU A 90 -10.44 -3.37 -1.21
C GLU A 90 -10.41 -4.14 -2.53
N SER A 91 -9.23 -4.57 -2.96
CA SER A 91 -9.05 -5.37 -4.18
C SER A 91 -7.80 -6.22 -4.08
N GLN A 92 -7.95 -7.55 -4.13
CA GLN A 92 -6.83 -8.52 -4.17
C GLN A 92 -5.80 -8.29 -3.06
N GLY A 93 -6.26 -8.08 -1.82
CA GLY A 93 -5.40 -7.83 -0.66
C GLY A 93 -4.82 -6.41 -0.57
N ASN A 94 -5.14 -5.54 -1.53
CA ASN A 94 -4.83 -4.11 -1.46
C ASN A 94 -5.99 -3.35 -0.85
N VAL A 95 -5.68 -2.34 -0.02
CA VAL A 95 -6.66 -1.47 0.63
C VAL A 95 -6.29 -0.02 0.34
N ALA A 96 -7.16 0.72 -0.35
CA ALA A 96 -7.02 2.16 -0.58
C ALA A 96 -8.03 2.94 0.27
N THR A 97 -7.59 3.98 0.97
CA THR A 97 -8.44 4.86 1.78
C THR A 97 -8.36 6.31 1.34
N GLY A 98 -9.49 7.02 1.43
CA GLY A 98 -9.63 8.45 1.16
C GLY A 98 -11.04 8.95 1.53
N GLN A 99 -11.43 10.17 1.16
CA GLN A 99 -12.72 10.78 1.54
C GLN A 99 -13.69 10.71 0.39
N LYS A 100 -13.17 10.79 -0.83
CA LYS A 100 -13.95 10.75 -2.05
C LYS A 100 -13.21 9.97 -3.12
N ALA A 101 -13.92 9.07 -3.80
CA ALA A 101 -13.45 8.41 -4.99
C ALA A 101 -14.47 8.59 -6.12
N VAL A 102 -13.99 8.96 -7.30
CA VAL A 102 -14.80 9.10 -8.51
C VAL A 102 -14.20 8.21 -9.59
N TYR A 103 -15.03 7.41 -10.24
CA TYR A 103 -14.65 6.60 -11.39
C TYR A 103 -15.51 6.96 -12.60
N GLU A 104 -14.84 7.47 -13.64
CA GLU A 104 -15.46 7.79 -14.93
C GLU A 104 -15.31 6.58 -15.86
N VAL A 105 -16.39 5.81 -16.03
CA VAL A 105 -16.39 4.50 -16.71
C VAL A 105 -15.97 4.64 -18.17
N ASP A 106 -16.41 5.70 -18.85
CA ASP A 106 -16.12 5.93 -20.28
C ASP A 106 -14.63 6.12 -20.56
N SER A 107 -13.94 6.82 -19.65
CA SER A 107 -12.49 7.08 -19.78
C SER A 107 -11.64 6.02 -19.07
N GLY A 108 -12.25 5.24 -18.17
CA GLY A 108 -11.55 4.34 -17.26
C GLY A 108 -10.66 5.08 -16.25
N MET A 109 -10.96 6.34 -15.92
CA MET A 109 -10.20 7.13 -14.95
C MET A 109 -10.84 7.06 -13.57
N ALA A 110 -10.10 6.56 -12.59
CA ALA A 110 -10.44 6.65 -11.18
C ALA A 110 -9.59 7.71 -10.48
N VAL A 111 -10.21 8.55 -9.64
CA VAL A 111 -9.53 9.56 -8.84
C VAL A 111 -10.01 9.45 -7.40
N MET A 112 -9.07 9.36 -6.46
CA MET A 112 -9.33 9.38 -5.02
C MET A 112 -8.69 10.61 -4.38
N THR A 113 -9.43 11.32 -3.53
CA THR A 113 -9.05 12.62 -2.94
C THR A 113 -9.44 12.74 -1.47
N GLY A 114 -8.83 13.73 -0.80
CA GLY A 114 -9.06 14.14 0.59
C GLY A 114 -7.89 13.78 1.53
N ASP A 115 -8.10 13.85 2.84
CA ASP A 115 -7.11 13.47 3.85
C ASP A 115 -6.86 11.94 3.94
N ASN A 116 -5.76 11.52 4.56
CA ASN A 116 -5.48 10.09 4.80
C ASN A 116 -5.53 9.24 3.51
N LEU A 117 -5.11 9.84 2.38
CA LEU A 117 -4.85 9.11 1.14
C LEU A 117 -3.73 8.10 1.39
N LYS A 118 -4.14 6.83 1.47
CA LYS A 118 -3.23 5.73 1.74
C LYS A 118 -3.64 4.52 0.91
N LEU A 119 -2.66 3.90 0.26
CA LEU A 119 -2.79 2.60 -0.38
C LEU A 119 -1.89 1.62 0.39
N THR A 120 -2.46 0.55 0.90
CA THR A 120 -1.75 -0.52 1.59
C THR A 120 -1.80 -1.76 0.72
N SER A 121 -0.63 -2.25 0.33
CA SER A 121 -0.40 -3.52 -0.35
C SER A 121 0.28 -4.49 0.62
N PRO A 122 0.35 -5.81 0.32
CA PRO A 122 0.95 -6.79 1.23
C PRO A 122 2.39 -6.46 1.68
N ASP A 123 3.19 -5.85 0.82
CA ASP A 123 4.61 -5.57 1.05
C ASP A 123 4.93 -4.07 1.24
N GLN A 124 3.97 -3.17 1.02
CA GLN A 124 4.26 -1.73 0.99
C GLN A 124 3.04 -0.86 1.32
N VAL A 125 3.33 0.39 1.71
CA VAL A 125 2.33 1.44 1.94
C VAL A 125 2.69 2.66 1.11
N VAL A 126 1.73 3.21 0.39
CA VAL A 126 1.86 4.46 -0.36
C VAL A 126 0.94 5.50 0.25
N THR A 127 1.43 6.73 0.42
CA THR A 127 0.63 7.88 0.87
C THR A 127 0.82 9.06 -0.07
N ALA A 128 -0.16 9.96 -0.10
CA ALA A 128 -0.18 11.18 -0.90
C ALA A 128 -0.96 12.28 -0.15
N GLN A 129 -0.82 13.54 -0.56
CA GLN A 129 -1.56 14.65 0.08
C GLN A 129 -2.64 15.23 -0.83
N GLU A 130 -2.53 15.10 -2.15
CA GLU A 130 -3.53 15.65 -3.08
C GLU A 130 -4.49 14.58 -3.59
N ARG A 131 -3.97 13.54 -4.26
CA ARG A 131 -4.80 12.50 -4.87
C ARG A 131 -4.04 11.25 -5.29
N PHE A 132 -4.80 10.16 -5.40
CA PHE A 132 -4.46 9.02 -6.24
C PHE A 132 -5.25 9.07 -7.56
N GLU A 133 -4.59 8.74 -8.66
CA GLU A 133 -5.21 8.58 -9.98
C GLU A 133 -4.91 7.18 -10.51
N TYR A 134 -5.90 6.51 -11.08
CA TYR A 134 -5.72 5.24 -11.77
C TYR A 134 -6.38 5.26 -13.14
N ASN A 135 -5.58 5.18 -14.19
CA ASN A 135 -6.04 5.02 -15.56
C ASN A 135 -6.09 3.51 -15.88
N VAL A 136 -7.29 2.96 -15.93
CA VAL A 136 -7.54 1.55 -16.19
C VAL A 136 -7.02 1.12 -17.58
N PRO A 137 -7.33 1.84 -18.69
CA PRO A 137 -6.82 1.48 -20.03
C PRO A 137 -5.30 1.37 -20.13
N THR A 138 -4.55 2.31 -19.54
CA THR A 138 -3.08 2.30 -19.61
C THR A 138 -2.43 1.55 -18.45
N GLY A 139 -3.20 1.18 -17.44
CA GLY A 139 -2.71 0.61 -16.19
C GLY A 139 -1.79 1.51 -15.39
N LYS A 140 -1.95 2.83 -15.52
CA LYS A 140 -1.11 3.81 -14.82
C LYS A 140 -1.76 4.23 -13.50
N LEU A 141 -1.10 3.93 -12.39
CA LEU A 141 -1.40 4.44 -11.05
C LEU A 141 -0.50 5.64 -10.75
N SER A 142 -1.01 6.68 -10.11
CA SER A 142 -0.22 7.87 -9.74
C SER A 142 -0.64 8.39 -8.37
N ALA A 143 0.36 8.78 -7.58
CA ALA A 143 0.23 9.44 -6.29
C ALA A 143 0.80 10.86 -6.41
N LYS A 144 0.02 11.88 -6.04
CA LYS A 144 0.38 13.30 -6.24
C LYS A 144 0.29 14.10 -4.95
N GLY A 145 1.12 15.14 -4.85
CA GLY A 145 1.20 16.02 -3.70
C GLY A 145 2.05 15.42 -2.59
N GLY A 146 3.34 15.19 -2.85
CA GLY A 146 4.26 14.64 -1.84
C GLY A 146 4.01 13.15 -1.60
N ALA A 147 4.12 12.35 -2.67
CA ALA A 147 3.98 10.91 -2.60
C ALA A 147 5.10 10.28 -1.77
N VAL A 148 4.73 9.36 -0.89
CA VAL A 148 5.65 8.57 -0.08
C VAL A 148 5.32 7.09 -0.21
N VAL A 149 6.28 6.30 -0.67
CA VAL A 149 6.23 4.84 -0.70
C VAL A 149 7.13 4.32 0.41
N THR A 150 6.58 3.48 1.28
CA THR A 150 7.31 2.84 2.38
C THR A 150 7.22 1.33 2.22
N ARG A 151 8.37 0.65 2.25
CA ARG A 151 8.47 -0.80 2.20
C ARG A 151 9.45 -1.27 3.25
N MET A 152 8.97 -2.06 4.22
CA MET A 152 9.76 -2.47 5.37
C MET A 152 10.44 -1.27 6.07
N GLN A 153 11.77 -1.15 5.99
CA GLN A 153 12.53 -0.05 6.61
C GLN A 153 12.86 1.08 5.62
N ASP A 154 12.45 0.92 4.37
CA ASP A 154 12.88 1.76 3.30
C ASP A 154 11.79 2.68 2.80
N LYS A 155 12.20 3.85 2.32
CA LYS A 155 11.29 4.93 1.97
C LYS A 155 11.71 5.63 0.69
N LEU A 156 10.78 5.83 -0.22
CA LEU A 156 10.88 6.75 -1.36
C LEU A 156 9.90 7.90 -1.13
N ALA A 157 10.37 9.14 -1.24
CA ALA A 157 9.56 10.34 -1.24
C ALA A 157 9.82 11.14 -2.53
N ALA A 158 8.77 11.70 -3.13
CA ALA A 158 8.84 12.59 -4.29
C ALA A 158 7.59 13.47 -4.37
N ASP A 159 7.60 14.51 -5.19
CA ASP A 159 6.41 15.35 -5.40
C ASP A 159 5.28 14.53 -6.04
N SER A 160 5.62 13.61 -6.95
CA SER A 160 4.72 12.58 -7.45
C SER A 160 5.42 11.25 -7.75
N VAL A 161 4.70 10.15 -7.61
CA VAL A 161 5.16 8.81 -7.98
C VAL A 161 4.12 8.18 -8.88
N SER A 162 4.54 7.57 -9.99
CA SER A 162 3.65 6.84 -10.87
C SER A 162 4.18 5.43 -11.17
N ALA A 163 3.26 4.47 -11.27
CA ALA A 163 3.54 3.09 -11.61
C ALA A 163 2.67 2.70 -12.80
N THR A 164 3.29 2.20 -13.86
CA THR A 164 2.59 1.66 -15.02
C THR A 164 2.64 0.14 -14.97
N PHE A 165 1.49 -0.49 -15.00
CA PHE A 165 1.35 -1.95 -15.02
C PHE A 165 0.87 -2.41 -16.39
N ALA A 166 1.35 -3.58 -16.81
CA ALA A 166 0.93 -4.24 -18.04
C ALA A 166 0.61 -5.71 -17.76
N ASP A 167 -0.37 -6.25 -18.47
CA ASP A 167 -0.71 -7.66 -18.35
C ASP A 167 0.32 -8.51 -19.12
N ASP A 168 0.80 -9.57 -18.48
CA ASP A 168 1.65 -10.56 -19.12
C ASP A 168 0.88 -11.24 -20.27
N PRO A 169 1.44 -11.30 -21.49
CA PRO A 169 0.72 -11.84 -22.63
C PRO A 169 0.33 -13.31 -22.46
N VAL A 170 1.09 -14.07 -21.68
CA VAL A 170 0.91 -15.50 -21.43
C VAL A 170 0.10 -15.74 -20.16
N THR A 171 0.56 -15.23 -19.01
CA THR A 171 -0.08 -15.53 -17.72
C THR A 171 -1.31 -14.68 -17.44
N LYS A 172 -1.50 -13.59 -18.19
CA LYS A 172 -2.50 -12.54 -17.92
C LYS A 172 -2.35 -11.88 -16.55
N GLU A 173 -1.24 -12.11 -15.87
CA GLU A 173 -0.92 -11.46 -14.60
C GLU A 173 -0.50 -10.02 -14.87
N ARG A 174 -0.99 -9.11 -14.05
CA ARG A 174 -0.63 -7.70 -14.14
C ARG A 174 0.72 -7.49 -13.45
N LYS A 175 1.73 -7.08 -14.23
CA LYS A 175 3.10 -6.88 -13.76
C LYS A 175 3.49 -5.41 -13.85
N LEU A 176 4.36 -4.97 -12.94
CA LEU A 176 4.97 -3.65 -13.04
C LEU A 176 5.80 -3.59 -14.31
N LYS A 177 5.58 -2.56 -15.13
CA LYS A 177 6.37 -2.27 -16.33
C LYS A 177 7.37 -1.17 -16.05
N GLU A 178 6.91 -0.09 -15.44
CA GLU A 178 7.71 1.11 -15.21
C GLU A 178 7.24 1.81 -13.94
N LEU A 179 8.18 2.42 -13.24
CA LEU A 179 7.92 3.34 -12.15
C LEU A 179 8.65 4.66 -12.38
N THR A 180 7.96 5.78 -12.19
CA THR A 180 8.55 7.12 -12.16
C THR A 180 8.38 7.77 -10.79
N ALA A 181 9.38 8.53 -10.38
CA ALA A 181 9.34 9.41 -9.23
C ALA A 181 9.81 10.78 -9.70
N ASP A 182 8.94 11.78 -9.60
CA ASP A 182 9.14 13.09 -10.21
C ASP A 182 9.11 14.15 -9.12
N GLY A 183 10.16 14.98 -9.09
CA GLY A 183 10.28 16.08 -8.15
C GLY A 183 10.83 15.67 -6.78
N ASN A 184 11.89 16.36 -6.32
CA ASN A 184 12.46 16.21 -4.97
C ASN A 184 12.61 14.76 -4.51
N VAL A 185 13.14 13.90 -5.38
CA VAL A 185 13.25 12.47 -5.11
C VAL A 185 14.26 12.22 -3.98
N VAL A 186 13.78 11.62 -2.90
CA VAL A 186 14.58 11.18 -1.76
C VAL A 186 14.30 9.72 -1.48
N ILE A 187 15.33 8.90 -1.49
CA ILE A 187 15.26 7.49 -1.15
C ILE A 187 16.12 7.23 0.09
N THR A 188 15.56 6.56 1.09
CA THR A 188 16.20 6.32 2.40
C THR A 188 16.17 4.83 2.72
N THR A 189 17.33 4.25 3.01
CA THR A 189 17.49 2.93 3.67
C THR A 189 17.96 3.11 5.11
N PRO A 190 18.06 2.03 5.89
CA PRO A 190 18.81 2.05 7.16
C PRO A 190 20.26 2.53 7.07
N THR A 191 20.91 2.44 5.91
CA THR A 191 22.35 2.70 5.76
C THR A 191 22.68 3.95 4.97
N GLU A 192 21.74 4.48 4.18
CA GLU A 192 22.02 5.60 3.28
C GLU A 192 20.81 6.42 2.88
N THR A 193 21.10 7.63 2.40
CA THR A 193 20.13 8.51 1.77
C THR A 193 20.61 8.88 0.37
N VAL A 194 19.70 8.77 -0.58
CA VAL A 194 19.92 9.07 -2.00
C VAL A 194 18.96 10.18 -2.40
N ARG A 195 19.47 11.22 -3.07
CA ARG A 195 18.69 12.39 -3.51
C ARG A 195 18.89 12.62 -4.99
N GLY A 196 17.86 13.10 -5.67
CA GLY A 196 17.88 13.53 -7.07
C GLY A 196 16.57 14.24 -7.45
N GLN A 197 16.46 14.67 -8.71
CA GLN A 197 15.25 15.33 -9.19
C GLN A 197 14.22 14.36 -9.74
N ASN A 198 14.66 13.34 -10.50
CA ASN A 198 13.77 12.37 -11.14
C ASN A 198 14.34 10.96 -11.02
N GLY A 199 13.48 9.99 -10.71
CA GLY A 199 13.77 8.57 -10.67
C GLY A 199 12.93 7.82 -11.70
N VAL A 200 13.53 6.90 -12.44
CA VAL A 200 12.83 5.98 -13.34
C VAL A 200 13.33 4.57 -13.07
N TYR A 201 12.42 3.62 -12.96
CA TYR A 201 12.74 2.20 -12.91
C TYR A 201 12.01 1.48 -14.03
N ASP A 202 12.78 0.78 -14.86
CA ASP A 202 12.28 -0.05 -15.95
C ASP A 202 12.37 -1.52 -15.54
N ALA A 203 11.22 -2.19 -15.48
CA ALA A 203 11.13 -3.57 -15.02
C ALA A 203 11.63 -4.59 -16.05
N ALA A 204 11.63 -4.24 -17.35
CA ALA A 204 12.08 -5.13 -18.41
C ALA A 204 13.61 -5.28 -18.40
N THR A 205 14.32 -4.17 -18.20
CA THR A 205 15.78 -4.12 -18.11
C THR A 205 16.29 -4.31 -16.68
N ASN A 206 15.41 -4.20 -15.67
CA ASN A 206 15.77 -4.14 -14.26
C ASN A 206 16.77 -3.02 -13.97
N ILE A 207 16.65 -1.90 -14.68
CA ILE A 207 17.52 -0.74 -14.52
C ILE A 207 16.75 0.38 -13.84
N ALA A 208 17.36 0.90 -12.77
CA ALA A 208 16.87 2.05 -12.05
C ALA A 208 17.82 3.23 -12.28
N THR A 209 17.26 4.37 -12.65
CA THR A 209 17.98 5.60 -12.97
C THR A 209 17.48 6.72 -12.07
N LEU A 210 18.40 7.38 -11.39
CA LEU A 210 18.15 8.64 -10.70
C LEU A 210 18.92 9.75 -11.42
N SER A 211 18.32 10.92 -11.58
CA SER A 211 18.88 12.02 -12.37
C SER A 211 18.56 13.39 -11.77
N GLY A 212 19.33 14.40 -12.18
CA GLY A 212 19.13 15.80 -11.79
C GLY A 212 19.78 16.10 -10.44
N GLY A 213 21.11 16.09 -10.40
CA GLY A 213 21.88 16.41 -9.19
C GLY A 213 21.84 15.29 -8.16
N VAL A 214 22.31 14.11 -8.55
CA VAL A 214 22.35 12.95 -7.67
C VAL A 214 23.36 13.13 -6.55
N ARG A 215 22.90 12.93 -5.31
CA ARG A 215 23.74 12.90 -4.10
C ARG A 215 23.43 11.63 -3.31
N ILE A 216 24.44 10.86 -2.96
CA ILE A 216 24.34 9.66 -2.13
C ILE A 216 25.16 9.88 -0.87
N GLU A 217 24.55 9.66 0.28
CA GLU A 217 25.15 9.83 1.60
C GLU A 217 25.06 8.50 2.35
N ARG A 218 26.21 7.92 2.68
CA ARG A 218 26.32 6.66 3.44
C ARG A 218 27.31 6.85 4.59
N GLY A 219 26.77 7.03 5.80
CA GLY A 219 27.57 7.47 6.94
C GLY A 219 28.25 8.80 6.61
N PRO A 220 29.58 8.91 6.76
CA PRO A 220 30.31 10.13 6.38
C PRO A 220 30.66 10.20 4.88
N ASN A 221 30.44 9.12 4.12
CA ASN A 221 30.80 9.07 2.70
C ASN A 221 29.74 9.77 1.86
N VAL A 222 30.18 10.62 0.93
CA VAL A 222 29.31 11.39 0.03
C VAL A 222 29.73 11.16 -1.41
N LEU A 223 28.78 10.81 -2.27
CA LEU A 223 28.97 10.66 -3.71
C LEU A 223 28.04 11.62 -4.45
N GLU A 224 28.56 12.34 -5.43
CA GLU A 224 27.83 13.32 -6.22
C GLU A 224 28.04 13.08 -7.73
N GLY A 225 26.97 13.21 -8.51
CA GLY A 225 26.99 13.16 -9.97
C GLY A 225 25.66 13.63 -10.56
N ASP A 226 25.56 13.69 -11.88
CA ASP A 226 24.34 14.18 -12.55
C ASP A 226 23.28 13.08 -12.65
N LYS A 227 23.74 11.83 -12.74
CA LYS A 227 22.92 10.64 -12.88
C LYS A 227 23.54 9.48 -12.11
N ALA A 228 22.69 8.64 -11.52
CA ALA A 228 23.08 7.35 -10.98
C ALA A 228 22.22 6.26 -11.64
N GLU A 229 22.85 5.19 -12.07
CA GLU A 229 22.21 4.03 -12.64
C GLU A 229 22.49 2.81 -11.79
N VAL A 230 21.54 1.88 -11.80
CA VAL A 230 21.65 0.61 -11.12
C VAL A 230 21.03 -0.45 -11.96
N ASN A 231 21.80 -1.50 -12.19
CA ASN A 231 21.27 -2.74 -12.69
C ASN A 231 20.97 -3.64 -11.49
N LEU A 232 19.68 -3.94 -11.26
CA LEU A 232 19.24 -4.78 -10.14
C LEU A 232 19.53 -6.27 -10.36
N THR A 233 19.76 -6.68 -11.61
CA THR A 233 20.13 -8.06 -11.95
C THR A 233 21.60 -8.33 -11.62
N THR A 234 22.50 -7.42 -12.00
CA THR A 234 23.95 -7.57 -11.79
C THR A 234 24.43 -6.94 -10.48
N ASN A 235 23.57 -6.20 -9.79
CA ASN A 235 23.88 -5.41 -8.60
C ASN A 235 24.96 -4.33 -8.83
N VAL A 236 25.20 -3.94 -10.09
CA VAL A 236 26.16 -2.91 -10.47
C VAL A 236 25.51 -1.54 -10.39
N SER A 237 26.08 -0.66 -9.56
CA SER A 237 25.70 0.75 -9.46
C SER A 237 26.76 1.63 -10.12
N ARG A 238 26.35 2.60 -10.93
CA ARG A 238 27.24 3.55 -11.61
C ARG A 238 26.77 4.97 -11.33
N ILE A 239 27.70 5.86 -11.02
CA ILE A 239 27.45 7.30 -10.95
C ILE A 239 28.11 7.92 -12.18
N ILE A 240 27.37 8.77 -12.86
CA ILE A 240 27.71 9.37 -14.14
C ILE A 240 27.69 10.89 -13.92
N GLY A 241 28.79 11.53 -14.26
CA GLY A 241 28.90 12.99 -14.24
C GLY A 241 28.23 13.61 -15.47
N GLY A 242 27.86 14.88 -15.36
CA GLY A 242 27.19 15.61 -16.43
C GLY A 242 27.91 15.66 -17.76
N SER A 243 27.14 15.65 -18.84
CA SER A 243 27.64 16.01 -20.17
C SER A 243 27.37 17.49 -20.43
N THR A 244 28.05 18.36 -19.67
CA THR A 244 28.23 19.75 -20.10
C THR A 244 29.55 19.83 -20.88
N THR A 245 29.67 20.81 -21.77
CA THR A 245 30.86 21.12 -22.59
C THR A 245 32.15 21.30 -21.76
N ASP A 246 32.03 21.39 -20.42
CA ASP A 246 33.13 21.52 -19.45
C ASP A 246 33.43 20.23 -18.65
N GLY A 247 32.82 19.10 -18.99
CA GLY A 247 33.09 17.79 -18.36
C GLY A 247 32.57 17.71 -16.93
N GLY A 248 31.32 17.27 -16.77
CA GLY A 248 30.74 17.01 -15.45
C GLY A 248 31.53 15.92 -14.73
N ARG A 249 32.23 16.31 -13.66
CA ARG A 249 33.06 15.42 -12.87
C ARG A 249 32.20 14.76 -11.79
N VAL A 250 32.31 13.45 -11.67
CA VAL A 250 31.82 12.73 -10.48
C VAL A 250 32.72 13.09 -9.31
N ARG A 251 32.13 13.35 -8.14
CA ARG A 251 32.87 13.62 -6.89
C ARG A 251 32.53 12.55 -5.86
N GLY A 252 33.56 11.97 -5.25
CA GLY A 252 33.42 11.08 -4.11
C GLY A 252 34.30 11.55 -2.97
N VAL A 253 33.71 11.74 -1.80
CA VAL A 253 34.43 11.97 -0.54
C VAL A 253 34.28 10.71 0.30
N PHE A 254 35.40 10.05 0.55
CA PHE A 254 35.47 8.85 1.37
C PHE A 254 36.27 9.15 2.63
N TYR A 255 35.75 8.75 3.78
CA TYR A 255 36.46 8.86 5.03
C TYR A 255 36.98 7.48 5.43
N PRO A 256 38.25 7.16 5.14
CA PRO A 256 38.86 5.92 5.61
C PRO A 256 38.95 5.95 7.14
N GLY A 257 38.32 4.98 7.80
CA GLY A 257 38.30 4.85 9.27
C GLY A 257 36.92 4.93 9.92
N SER A 258 35.84 5.08 9.14
CA SER A 258 34.48 4.93 9.68
C SER A 258 34.13 3.45 9.72
N THR A 259 34.46 2.79 10.82
CA THR A 259 33.90 1.50 11.18
C THR A 259 32.38 1.60 11.14
N ASP A 260 31.74 0.70 10.38
CA ASP A 260 30.34 0.34 10.59
C ASP A 260 30.13 0.16 12.10
N GLY A 261 29.04 0.70 12.63
CA GLY A 261 28.71 0.63 14.05
C GLY A 261 28.91 -0.79 14.59
N ASN A 262 29.85 -0.93 15.52
CA ASN A 262 30.21 -2.11 16.30
C ASN A 262 30.80 -3.31 15.52
N VAL A 263 32.05 -3.17 15.05
CA VAL A 263 32.96 -4.33 14.96
C VAL A 263 33.77 -4.44 16.26
N VAL A 264 33.31 -5.29 17.16
CA VAL A 264 34.20 -5.87 18.17
C VAL A 264 35.26 -6.66 17.40
N ALA A 265 36.51 -6.22 17.48
CA ALA A 265 37.64 -6.97 16.96
C ALA A 265 37.61 -8.40 17.54
N PRO A 266 37.88 -9.46 16.75
CA PRO A 266 38.08 -10.78 17.33
C PRO A 266 39.29 -10.70 18.28
N ALA A 267 39.04 -10.93 19.56
CA ALA A 267 40.10 -11.06 20.56
C ALA A 267 41.06 -12.20 20.16
N PRO A 268 42.36 -12.12 20.49
CA PRO A 268 43.30 -13.20 20.25
C PRO A 268 42.82 -14.48 20.92
N VAL A 269 42.87 -15.59 20.17
CA VAL A 269 42.47 -16.93 20.61
C VAL A 269 43.26 -17.32 21.86
N PRO A 270 42.62 -17.57 23.02
CA PRO A 270 43.29 -18.18 24.16
C PRO A 270 43.46 -19.70 23.92
N GLU A 271 44.58 -20.25 24.42
CA GLU A 271 44.96 -21.66 24.36
C GLU A 271 43.84 -22.63 24.83
N PRO A 272 43.82 -23.89 24.34
CA PRO A 272 42.74 -24.83 24.63
C PRO A 272 42.73 -25.22 26.11
N VAL A 273 41.65 -24.86 26.81
CA VAL A 273 41.34 -25.39 28.14
C VAL A 273 40.61 -26.73 27.97
N THR A 274 41.18 -27.79 28.54
CA THR A 274 40.55 -29.10 28.67
C THR A 274 39.24 -28.98 29.45
N ILE A 275 38.11 -29.20 28.79
CA ILE A 275 36.79 -29.21 29.43
C ILE A 275 36.55 -30.62 30.00
N VAL A 276 36.43 -30.72 31.31
CA VAL A 276 35.80 -31.87 31.97
C VAL A 276 34.32 -31.92 31.57
N PRO A 277 33.74 -33.09 31.20
CA PRO A 277 32.33 -33.17 30.84
C PRO A 277 31.45 -32.78 32.03
N GLN A 278 30.66 -31.72 31.87
CA GLN A 278 29.59 -31.38 32.80
C GLN A 278 28.35 -32.20 32.41
N GLU A 279 27.82 -32.96 33.37
CA GLU A 279 26.65 -33.81 33.21
C GLU A 279 25.42 -32.99 32.78
N ALA A 280 24.71 -33.46 31.76
CA ALA A 280 23.57 -32.77 31.17
C ALA A 280 22.42 -32.67 32.19
N PRO A 281 21.73 -31.51 32.31
CA PRO A 281 20.51 -31.43 33.09
C PRO A 281 19.42 -32.30 32.44
N VAL A 282 18.77 -33.13 33.26
CA VAL A 282 17.63 -33.97 32.88
C VAL A 282 16.50 -33.07 32.34
N PRO A 283 15.86 -33.40 31.20
CA PRO A 283 14.71 -32.66 30.69
C PRO A 283 13.56 -32.71 31.70
N GLN A 284 13.09 -31.56 32.15
CA GLN A 284 11.80 -31.48 32.84
C GLN A 284 10.69 -31.58 31.79
N THR A 285 9.93 -32.67 31.84
CA THR A 285 8.67 -32.82 31.11
C THR A 285 7.72 -31.71 31.56
N GLN A 286 7.44 -30.76 30.68
CA GLN A 286 6.36 -29.79 30.92
C GLN A 286 5.03 -30.56 30.89
N GLU A 287 4.25 -30.45 31.97
CA GLU A 287 2.87 -30.94 31.98
C GLU A 287 2.03 -30.22 30.91
N PRO A 288 1.09 -30.92 30.25
CA PRO A 288 0.22 -30.30 29.28
C PRO A 288 -0.64 -29.20 29.93
N ILE A 289 -0.71 -28.05 29.26
CA ILE A 289 -1.57 -26.94 29.63
C ILE A 289 -3.02 -27.45 29.59
N GLN A 290 -3.67 -27.56 30.76
CA GLN A 290 -5.13 -27.76 30.80
C GLN A 290 -5.80 -26.47 30.36
N LEU A 291 -6.36 -26.47 29.15
CA LEU A 291 -7.35 -25.49 28.72
C LEU A 291 -8.60 -25.71 29.57
N THR A 292 -8.86 -24.82 30.52
CA THR A 292 -10.19 -24.73 31.15
C THR A 292 -11.17 -24.23 30.09
N PRO A 293 -12.34 -24.87 29.91
CA PRO A 293 -13.36 -24.35 29.02
C PRO A 293 -13.87 -22.99 29.54
N PRO A 294 -14.25 -22.06 28.64
CA PRO A 294 -14.85 -20.80 29.03
C PRO A 294 -16.12 -21.05 29.86
N PRO A 295 -16.44 -20.18 30.83
CA PRO A 295 -17.69 -20.30 31.59
C PRO A 295 -18.88 -20.24 30.64
N ALA A 296 -19.85 -21.13 30.84
CA ALA A 296 -21.11 -21.13 30.12
C ALA A 296 -21.81 -19.76 30.27
N PRO A 297 -22.56 -19.28 29.24
CA PRO A 297 -23.35 -18.08 29.37
C PRO A 297 -24.31 -18.23 30.55
N GLN A 298 -24.23 -17.30 31.50
CA GLN A 298 -25.23 -17.21 32.56
C GLN A 298 -26.59 -17.00 31.89
N ALA A 299 -27.53 -17.90 32.16
CA ALA A 299 -28.93 -17.67 31.84
C ALA A 299 -29.33 -16.35 32.48
N GLN A 300 -29.81 -15.41 31.66
CA GLN A 300 -30.51 -14.25 32.17
C GLN A 300 -31.70 -14.76 32.96
N ASP A 301 -31.78 -14.41 34.24
CA ASP A 301 -32.98 -14.64 35.04
C ASP A 301 -34.19 -14.08 34.28
N PRO A 302 -35.30 -14.81 34.17
CA PRO A 302 -36.53 -14.26 33.63
C PRO A 302 -36.90 -13.04 34.48
N ILE A 303 -37.04 -11.89 33.83
CA ILE A 303 -37.59 -10.69 34.46
C ILE A 303 -38.92 -11.10 35.10
N GLN A 304 -38.95 -11.12 36.43
CA GLN A 304 -40.20 -11.20 37.17
C GLN A 304 -40.97 -9.91 36.87
N LEU A 305 -41.95 -10.01 35.99
CA LEU A 305 -43.02 -9.03 35.87
C LEU A 305 -43.73 -9.01 37.23
N THR A 306 -43.39 -8.05 38.08
CA THR A 306 -44.20 -7.72 39.24
C THR A 306 -45.59 -7.32 38.73
N PRO A 307 -46.68 -7.97 39.17
CA PRO A 307 -48.02 -7.56 38.76
C PRO A 307 -48.31 -6.14 39.29
N PRO A 308 -49.06 -5.31 38.53
CA PRO A 308 -49.42 -3.97 38.97
C PRO A 308 -50.29 -4.03 40.25
N PRO A 309 -50.21 -3.00 41.12
CA PRO A 309 -50.94 -2.99 42.38
C PRO A 309 -52.45 -2.98 42.15
N VAL A 310 -53.15 -3.92 42.80
CA VAL A 310 -54.61 -3.98 42.86
C VAL A 310 -55.12 -2.72 43.58
N ARG A 311 -55.93 -1.90 42.89
CA ARG A 311 -56.71 -0.84 43.54
C ARG A 311 -57.72 -1.48 44.50
N GLN A 312 -57.40 -1.49 45.79
CA GLN A 312 -58.40 -1.74 46.82
C GLN A 312 -59.41 -0.59 46.81
N ARG A 313 -60.67 -0.89 46.48
CA ARG A 313 -61.80 -0.02 46.79
C ARG A 313 -62.03 -0.08 48.30
N MET A 314 -61.69 0.99 49.01
CA MET A 314 -62.14 1.19 50.39
C MET A 314 -63.62 1.60 50.40
N THR A 315 -64.45 0.62 50.77
CA THR A 315 -65.50 0.65 51.82
C THR A 315 -66.44 1.85 51.99
N GLY A 316 -67.74 1.51 52.00
CA GLY A 316 -68.64 1.76 53.14
C GLY A 316 -69.91 2.57 52.81
N PRO A 317 -70.89 2.63 53.72
CA PRO A 317 -71.24 1.69 54.81
C PRO A 317 -72.33 0.67 54.41
#